data_AF-A0A6B3G684-F1
#
_entry.id   AF-A0A6B3G684-F1
#
_cell.length_a   1.000
_cell.length_b   1.000
_cell.length_c   1.000
_cell.angle_alpha   90.00
_cell.angle_beta   90.00
_cell.angle_gamma   90.00
#
_symmetry.space_group_name_H-M   'P 1'
#
loop_
_entity.id
_entity.type
_entity.pdbx_description
1 polymer ?
#
loop_
_entity_poly.entity_id
_entity_poly.type
_entity_poly.pdbx_seq_one_letter_code
_entity_poly.pdbx_strand_id
1 'polypeptide(L)' 'VLATHDVELAAELAHRVVILADGEVVADGPTGQVVVSSPAFAPQTAKILAPQEWLTVSQVRGALEAGA' A
#
# COMPACT_ATOMS: atom_id res chain seq x y z
N VAL A 1 -1.67 3.05 16.68
CA VAL A 1 -2.43 3.53 15.50
C VAL A 1 -1.67 4.72 14.95
N LEU A 2 -1.36 4.73 13.64
CA LEU A 2 -0.73 5.83 12.92
C LEU A 2 -1.79 6.45 11.99
N ALA A 3 -1.81 7.78 11.88
CA ALA A 3 -2.59 8.50 10.88
C ALA A 3 -1.64 9.29 9.99
N THR A 4 -1.78 9.15 8.67
CA THR A 4 -0.93 9.81 7.69
C THR A 4 -1.67 9.97 6.37
N HIS A 5 -1.27 10.95 5.56
CA HIS A 5 -1.67 11.08 4.16
C HIS A 5 -0.66 10.42 3.20
N ASP A 6 0.48 10.00 3.72
CA ASP A 6 1.54 9.34 2.97
C ASP A 6 1.21 7.84 2.82
N VAL A 7 0.89 7.43 1.60
CA VAL A 7 0.48 6.06 1.28
C VAL A 7 1.66 5.10 1.24
N GLU A 8 2.86 5.60 0.95
CA GLU A 8 4.11 4.86 1.00
C GLU A 8 4.44 4.47 2.45
N LEU A 9 4.30 5.41 3.39
CA LEU A 9 4.49 5.15 4.81
C LEU A 9 3.44 4.17 5.35
N ALA A 10 2.19 4.29 4.91
CA ALA A 10 1.13 3.35 5.29
C ALA A 10 1.44 1.92 4.79
N ALA A 11 1.93 1.79 3.55
CA ALA A 11 2.33 0.50 3.00
C ALA A 11 3.54 -0.13 3.69
N GLU A 12 4.49 0.68 4.16
CA GLU A 12 5.69 0.20 4.85
C GLU A 12 5.41 -0.23 6.29
N LEU A 13 4.54 0.49 7.02
CA LEU A 13 4.41 0.31 8.48
C LEU A 13 3.12 -0.37 8.93
N ALA A 14 2.04 -0.31 8.14
CA ALA A 14 0.74 -0.78 8.56
C ALA A 14 0.46 -2.22 8.11
N HIS A 15 -0.17 -2.99 8.99
CA HIS A 15 -0.70 -4.33 8.67
C HIS A 15 -2.17 -4.27 8.21
N ARG A 16 -2.90 -3.26 8.69
CA ARG A 16 -4.31 -2.98 8.41
C ARG A 16 -4.46 -1.48 8.22
N VAL A 17 -5.22 -1.07 7.20
CA VAL A 17 -5.44 0.34 6.85
C VAL A 17 -6.93 0.64 6.88
N VAL A 18 -7.26 1.83 7.37
CA VAL A 18 -8.57 2.45 7.25
C VAL A 18 -8.39 3.75 6.46
N ILE A 19 -9.15 3.91 5.39
CA ILE A 19 -9.18 5.17 4.64
C ILE A 19 -10.41 5.96 5.10
N LEU A 20 -10.19 7.22 5.45
CA LEU A 20 -11.23 8.17 5.81
C LEU A 20 -11.37 9.23 4.72
N ALA A 21 -12.59 9.56 4.36
CA ALA A 21 -12.93 10.72 3.53
C ALA A 21 -14.24 11.33 4.03
N ASP A 22 -14.31 12.66 4.11
CA ASP A 22 -15.50 13.40 4.53
C ASP A 22 -16.11 12.94 5.87
N GLY A 23 -15.25 12.51 6.81
CA GLY A 23 -15.67 12.03 8.13
C GLY A 23 -16.13 10.57 8.17
N GLU A 24 -16.13 9.87 7.04
CA GLU A 24 -16.63 8.50 6.90
C GLU A 24 -15.51 7.51 6.58
N VAL A 25 -15.69 6.24 6.97
CA VAL A 25 -14.80 5.13 6.58
C VAL A 25 -15.15 4.69 5.17
N VAL A 26 -14.24 4.91 4.23
CA VAL A 26 -14.43 4.53 2.82
C VAL A 26 -13.81 3.17 2.48
N ALA A 27 -12.80 2.73 3.21
CA ALA A 27 -12.21 1.40 3.09
C ALA A 27 -11.58 0.96 4.40
N ASP A 28 -11.64 -0.34 4.69
CA ASP A 28 -11.08 -0.95 5.89
C ASP A 28 -10.68 -2.40 5.60
N GLY A 29 -9.43 -2.76 5.88
CA GLY A 29 -8.94 -4.11 5.69
C GLY A 29 -7.41 -4.24 5.73
N PRO A 30 -6.88 -5.42 5.34
CA PRO A 30 -5.45 -5.64 5.23
C PRO A 30 -4.81 -4.62 4.27
N THR A 31 -3.63 -4.10 4.64
CA THR A 31 -2.96 -3.02 3.90
C THR A 31 -2.89 -3.30 2.41
N GLY A 32 -2.43 -4.48 2.01
CA GLY A 32 -2.24 -4.85 0.60
C GLY A 32 -3.51 -4.94 -0.23
N GLN A 33 -4.69 -5.02 0.40
CA GLN A 33 -5.97 -4.94 -0.32
C GLN A 33 -6.50 -3.51 -0.36
N VAL A 34 -6.37 -2.78 0.75
CA VAL A 34 -6.93 -1.44 0.89
C VAL A 34 -6.16 -0.42 0.06
N VAL A 35 -4.83 -0.38 0.15
CA VAL A 35 -4.05 0.68 -0.50
C VAL A 35 -4.05 0.54 -2.02
N VAL A 36 -4.27 -0.67 -2.57
CA VAL A 36 -4.35 -0.89 -4.02
C VAL A 36 -5.78 -0.81 -4.57
N SER A 37 -6.78 -0.60 -3.73
CA SER A 37 -8.20 -0.53 -4.14
C SER A 37 -8.52 0.62 -5.11
N SER A 38 -7.64 1.62 -5.20
CA SER A 38 -7.73 2.72 -6.15
C SER A 38 -6.33 3.27 -6.47
N PRO A 39 -6.06 3.72 -7.71
CA PRO A 39 -4.84 4.45 -8.04
C PRO A 39 -4.62 5.71 -7.18
N ALA A 40 -5.67 6.28 -6.59
CA ALA A 40 -5.54 7.41 -5.68
C ALA A 40 -4.86 7.04 -4.35
N PHE A 41 -4.97 5.78 -3.92
CA PHE A 41 -4.48 5.30 -2.62
C PHE A 41 -3.24 4.43 -2.73
N ALA A 42 -2.89 3.99 -3.95
CA ALA A 42 -1.79 3.08 -4.15
C ALA A 42 -0.42 3.75 -3.95
N PRO A 43 0.55 3.08 -3.30
CA PRO A 43 1.94 3.48 -3.33
C PRO A 43 2.47 3.50 -4.77
N GLN A 44 3.47 4.33 -5.04
CA GLN A 44 4.06 4.41 -6.39
C GLN A 44 4.61 3.08 -6.89
N THR A 45 5.23 2.28 -6.01
CA THR A 45 5.77 0.96 -6.36
C THR A 45 4.69 0.05 -6.96
N ALA A 46 3.52 -0.01 -6.33
CA ALA A 46 2.39 -0.83 -6.80
C ALA A 46 1.83 -0.33 -8.14
N LYS A 47 1.83 0.98 -8.39
CA LYS A 47 1.37 1.55 -9.67
C LYS A 47 2.29 1.20 -10.82
N ILE A 48 3.60 1.37 -10.61
CA ILE A 48 4.60 1.22 -11.66
C ILE A 48 4.82 -0.26 -11.99
N LEU A 49 4.78 -1.13 -10.98
CA LEU A 49 5.06 -2.55 -11.11
C LEU A 49 3.80 -3.41 -11.21
N ALA A 50 2.64 -2.82 -11.51
CA ALA A 50 1.45 -3.61 -11.80
C ALA A 50 1.74 -4.59 -12.96
N PRO A 51 1.33 -5.88 -12.88
CA PRO A 51 0.42 -6.48 -11.90
C PRO A 51 1.11 -7.16 -10.70
N GLN A 52 2.40 -6.95 -10.45
CA GLN A 52 3.07 -7.52 -9.28
C GLN A 52 2.51 -6.91 -7.99
N GLU A 53 2.41 -7.71 -6.93
CA GLU A 53 1.75 -7.32 -5.67
C GLU A 53 2.70 -6.65 -4.67
N TRP A 54 3.80 -6.04 -5.15
CA TRP A 54 4.75 -5.34 -4.29
C TRP A 54 4.29 -3.91 -4.01
N LEU A 55 4.19 -3.59 -2.73
CA LEU A 55 3.79 -2.29 -2.22
C LEU A 55 5.00 -1.39 -1.95
N THR A 56 6.18 -1.96 -1.70
CA THR A 56 7.36 -1.22 -1.25
C THR A 56 8.64 -1.60 -2.00
N VAL A 57 9.61 -0.69 -2.05
CA VAL A 57 10.92 -0.94 -2.68
C VAL A 57 11.66 -2.10 -2.01
N SER A 58 11.52 -2.26 -0.70
CA SER A 58 12.13 -3.37 0.06
C SER A 58 11.62 -4.73 -0.42
N GLN A 59 10.32 -4.84 -0.74
CA GLN A 59 9.74 -6.07 -1.29
C GLN A 59 10.29 -6.38 -2.68
N VAL A 60 10.41 -5.37 -3.55
CA VAL A 60 11.00 -5.52 -4.89
C VAL A 60 12.45 -5.97 -4.80
N ARG A 61 13.24 -5.35 -3.91
CA ARG A 61 14.63 -5.75 -3.66
C ARG A 61 14.73 -7.21 -3.24
N GLY A 62 13.92 -7.63 -2.27
CA GLY A 62 13.90 -9.02 -1.81
C GLY A 62 13.54 -10.01 -2.92
N ALA A 63 12.65 -9.62 -3.84
CA ALA A 63 12.32 -10.45 -4.99
C ALA A 63 13.49 -10.60 -5.97
N LEU A 64 14.19 -9.50 -6.31
CA LEU A 64 15.37 -9.53 -7.19
C LEU A 64 16.51 -10.37 -6.59
N GLU A 65 16.73 -10.28 -5.27
CA GLU A 65 17.72 -11.09 -4.56
C GLU A 65 17.33 -12.58 -4.53
N ALA A 66 16.04 -12.89 -4.53
CA ALA A 66 15.51 -14.26 -4.63
C ALA A 66 15.55 -14.85 -6.05
N GLY A 67 16.00 -14.08 -7.06
CA GLY A 67 16.07 -14.51 -8.45
C GLY A 67 14.71 -14.53 -9.17
N ALA A 68 13.75 -13.73 -8.68
CA ALA A 68 12.48 -13.49 -9.36
C ALA A 68 12.63 -12.58 -10.60
#